data_AF-A0A248XHY4-F1
#
_entry.id   AF-A0A248XHY4-F1
#
_cell.length_a   1.000
_cell.length_b   1.000
_cell.length_c   1.000
_cell.angle_alpha   90.00
_cell.angle_beta   90.00
_cell.angle_gamma   90.00
#
_symmetry.space_group_name_H-M   'P 1'
#
loop_
_entity.id
_entity.type
_entity.pdbx_description
1 polymer ?
#
loop_
_entity_poly.entity_id
_entity_poly.type
_entity_poly.pdbx_seq_one_letter_code
_entity_poly.pdbx_strand_id
1 'polypeptide(L)'
;VLSSSIAAVFFAAFVVAGTMWYGSATTPIELFGPTRYQWDQGYFQQEIYRRVGTGLAENLSFSEAWSKIPEKLAFYDYIGNNPAKGGLFRAGSMDSGDGIAVGWLGHPIFRDKEGRELFVRRMPTFFGTFPVVLVDGDEIVRADVPFRRAESKYSVEQVGVTVEFYGGELNGVSYSDPATVKKYARRAQLGEIFELDRATLKSDGVFRS
;
A
#
# COMPACT_ATOMS: atom_id res chain seq x y z
N VAL A 1 -48.76 -12.21 5.35
CA VAL A 1 -47.94 -11.95 4.15
C VAL A 1 -46.94 -10.83 4.38
N LEU A 2 -47.35 -9.59 4.70
CA LEU A 2 -46.41 -8.47 4.86
C LEU A 2 -45.28 -8.73 5.88
N SER A 3 -45.61 -9.16 7.11
CA SER A 3 -44.61 -9.43 8.15
C SER A 3 -43.57 -10.48 7.73
N SER A 4 -44.01 -11.61 7.17
CA SER A 4 -43.12 -12.67 6.69
C SER A 4 -42.27 -12.23 5.49
N SER A 5 -42.81 -11.38 4.61
CA SER A 5 -42.05 -10.83 3.47
C SER A 5 -40.97 -9.87 3.92
N ILE A 6 -41.25 -8.98 4.89
CA ILE A 6 -40.23 -8.10 5.47
C ILE A 6 -39.10 -8.93 6.07
N ALA A 7 -39.42 -10.02 6.78
CA ALA A 7 -38.41 -10.91 7.35
C ALA A 7 -37.51 -11.55 6.27
N ALA A 8 -38.10 -12.02 5.16
CA ALA A 8 -37.33 -12.61 4.07
C ALA A 8 -36.42 -11.58 3.36
N VAL A 9 -36.91 -10.35 3.14
CA VAL A 9 -36.14 -9.28 2.50
C VAL A 9 -34.96 -8.83 3.38
N PHE A 10 -35.20 -8.66 4.69
CA PHE A 10 -34.13 -8.32 5.64
C PHE A 10 -33.03 -9.40 5.64
N PHE A 11 -33.42 -10.67 5.67
CA PHE A 11 -32.49 -11.79 5.63
C PHE A 11 -31.62 -11.75 4.36
N ALA A 12 -32.25 -11.58 3.19
CA ALA A 12 -31.54 -11.49 1.92
C ALA A 12 -30.55 -10.30 1.91
N ALA A 13 -30.96 -9.14 2.44
CA ALA A 13 -30.11 -7.95 2.54
C ALA A 13 -28.85 -8.19 3.39
N PHE A 14 -28.98 -8.89 4.52
CA PHE A 14 -27.81 -9.24 5.35
C PHE A 14 -26.87 -10.23 4.67
N VAL A 15 -27.42 -11.22 3.93
CA VAL A 15 -26.61 -12.17 3.17
C VAL A 15 -25.74 -11.43 2.15
N VAL A 16 -26.35 -10.57 1.31
CA VAL A 16 -25.60 -9.87 0.26
C VAL A 16 -24.62 -8.84 0.83
N ALA A 17 -24.94 -8.18 1.94
CA ALA A 17 -24.01 -7.30 2.65
C ALA A 17 -22.78 -8.06 3.16
N GLY A 18 -23.00 -9.23 3.76
CA GLY A 18 -21.93 -10.12 4.21
C GLY A 18 -21.05 -10.59 3.04
N THR A 19 -21.65 -11.14 1.98
CA THR A 19 -20.87 -11.66 0.85
C THR A 19 -20.10 -10.57 0.12
N MET A 20 -20.62 -9.35 0.04
CA MET A 20 -19.90 -8.21 -0.51
C MET A 20 -18.69 -7.82 0.33
N TRP A 21 -18.85 -7.77 1.66
CA TRP A 21 -17.78 -7.32 2.56
C TRP A 21 -16.67 -8.36 2.75
N TYR A 22 -17.01 -9.64 2.85
CA TYR A 22 -16.05 -10.73 3.03
C TYR A 22 -15.47 -11.24 1.71
N GLY A 23 -16.17 -11.01 0.60
CA GLY A 23 -15.82 -11.56 -0.71
C GLY A 23 -16.40 -12.96 -0.93
N SER A 24 -16.80 -13.22 -2.16
CA SER A 24 -17.36 -14.50 -2.62
C SER A 24 -17.17 -14.63 -4.14
N ALA A 25 -17.49 -15.80 -4.70
CA ALA A 25 -17.43 -16.00 -6.15
C ALA A 25 -18.35 -15.04 -6.95
N THR A 26 -19.39 -14.48 -6.32
CA THR A 26 -20.33 -13.56 -6.98
C THR A 26 -19.97 -12.09 -6.79
N THR A 27 -18.90 -11.77 -6.05
CA THR A 27 -18.43 -10.40 -5.79
C THR A 27 -16.94 -10.30 -6.13
N PRO A 28 -16.56 -10.47 -7.41
CA PRO A 28 -15.16 -10.51 -7.82
C PRO A 28 -14.49 -9.14 -7.68
N ILE A 29 -13.22 -9.14 -7.24
CA ILE A 29 -12.46 -7.92 -6.97
C ILE A 29 -12.21 -7.05 -8.21
N GLU A 30 -12.25 -7.64 -9.40
CA GLU A 30 -12.09 -6.88 -10.65
C GLU A 30 -13.30 -6.01 -10.98
N LEU A 31 -14.44 -6.28 -10.35
CA LEU A 31 -15.66 -5.49 -10.51
C LEU A 31 -15.96 -4.62 -9.29
N PHE A 32 -15.59 -5.08 -8.08
CA PHE A 32 -15.96 -4.41 -6.81
C PHE A 32 -14.77 -3.88 -6.00
N GLY A 33 -13.53 -4.07 -6.47
CA GLY A 33 -12.32 -3.77 -5.72
C GLY A 33 -11.95 -4.86 -4.70
N PRO A 34 -10.75 -4.78 -4.10
CA PRO A 34 -10.29 -5.74 -3.10
C PRO A 34 -11.05 -5.59 -1.78
N THR A 35 -10.94 -6.59 -0.90
CA THR A 35 -11.51 -6.51 0.46
C THR A 35 -10.48 -6.02 1.47
N ARG A 36 -10.93 -5.50 2.61
CA ARG A 36 -10.02 -5.08 3.69
C ARG A 36 -9.12 -6.21 4.19
N TYR A 37 -9.63 -7.45 4.17
CA TYR A 37 -8.93 -8.61 4.72
C TYR A 37 -7.68 -8.97 3.90
N GLN A 38 -7.71 -8.71 2.59
CA GLN A 38 -6.55 -8.88 1.72
C GLN A 38 -5.42 -7.93 2.10
N TRP A 39 -5.73 -6.69 2.51
CA TRP A 39 -4.74 -5.77 3.07
C TRP A 39 -4.25 -6.21 4.45
N ASP A 40 -5.17 -6.53 5.36
CA ASP A 40 -4.83 -6.87 6.75
C ASP A 40 -3.89 -8.08 6.85
N GLN A 41 -4.04 -9.04 5.94
CA GLN A 41 -3.26 -10.28 5.89
C GLN A 41 -2.06 -10.21 4.93
N GLY A 42 -1.85 -9.10 4.23
CA GLY A 42 -0.78 -8.95 3.25
C GLY A 42 -0.93 -9.92 2.06
N TYR A 43 -2.15 -10.19 1.61
CA TYR A 43 -2.45 -11.21 0.59
C TYR A 43 -1.72 -10.94 -0.73
N PHE A 44 -1.83 -9.72 -1.27
CA PHE A 44 -1.19 -9.36 -2.54
C PHE A 44 0.33 -9.21 -2.37
N GLN A 45 0.77 -8.60 -1.26
CA GLN A 45 2.18 -8.52 -0.90
C GLN A 45 2.85 -9.91 -0.94
N GLN A 46 2.26 -10.92 -0.30
CA GLN A 46 2.80 -12.28 -0.29
C GLN A 46 2.93 -12.88 -1.70
N GLU A 47 1.92 -12.69 -2.55
CA GLU A 47 1.98 -13.18 -3.94
C GLU A 47 3.06 -12.44 -4.76
N ILE A 48 3.24 -11.14 -4.55
CA ILE A 48 4.31 -10.36 -5.17
C ILE A 48 5.68 -10.92 -4.75
N TYR A 49 5.94 -11.07 -3.44
CA TYR A 49 7.20 -11.64 -2.95
C TYR A 49 7.43 -13.08 -3.43
N ARG A 50 6.37 -13.90 -3.53
CA ARG A 50 6.47 -15.26 -4.09
C ARG A 50 6.94 -15.24 -5.55
N ARG A 51 6.37 -14.34 -6.37
CA ARG A 51 6.76 -14.20 -7.79
C ARG A 51 8.18 -13.67 -7.94
N VAL A 52 8.55 -12.63 -7.19
CA VAL A 52 9.92 -12.11 -7.18
C VAL A 52 10.89 -13.20 -6.74
N GLY A 53 10.61 -13.92 -5.65
CA GLY A 53 11.44 -15.02 -5.17
C GLY A 53 11.60 -16.15 -6.18
N THR A 54 10.54 -16.48 -6.94
CA THR A 54 10.61 -17.45 -8.05
C THR A 54 11.56 -16.93 -9.15
N GLY A 55 11.42 -15.67 -9.55
CA GLY A 55 12.30 -15.06 -10.55
C GLY A 55 13.77 -15.04 -10.13
N LEU A 56 14.05 -14.72 -8.86
CA LEU A 56 15.41 -14.77 -8.32
C LEU A 56 15.98 -16.19 -8.30
N ALA A 57 15.16 -17.20 -7.98
CA ALA A 57 15.56 -18.61 -8.04
C ALA A 57 15.86 -19.08 -9.48
N GLU A 58 15.25 -18.43 -10.47
CA GLU A 58 15.53 -18.62 -11.90
C GLU A 58 16.75 -17.80 -12.40
N ASN A 59 17.54 -17.22 -11.50
CA ASN A 59 18.71 -16.38 -11.78
C ASN A 59 18.41 -15.06 -12.51
N LEU A 60 17.19 -14.55 -12.40
CA LEU A 60 16.92 -13.17 -12.82
C LEU A 60 17.62 -12.20 -11.88
N SER A 61 18.08 -11.07 -12.41
CA SER A 61 18.48 -9.95 -11.58
C SER A 61 17.28 -9.39 -10.81
N PHE A 62 17.55 -8.65 -9.75
CA PHE A 62 16.51 -8.06 -8.92
C PHE A 62 15.60 -7.11 -9.73
N SER A 63 16.20 -6.28 -10.59
CA SER A 63 15.47 -5.39 -11.50
C SER A 63 14.59 -6.15 -12.49
N GLU A 64 15.06 -7.26 -13.06
CA GLU A 64 14.26 -8.10 -13.96
C GLU A 64 13.11 -8.80 -13.25
N ALA A 65 13.34 -9.30 -12.04
CA ALA A 65 12.31 -9.97 -11.24
C ALA A 65 11.17 -9.01 -10.89
N TRP A 66 11.46 -7.79 -10.45
CA TRP A 66 10.46 -6.77 -10.16
C TRP A 66 9.78 -6.22 -11.42
N SER A 67 10.52 -6.08 -12.52
CA SER A 67 9.95 -5.66 -13.81
C SER A 67 8.94 -6.67 -14.37
N LYS A 68 8.96 -7.93 -13.93
CA LYS A 68 7.96 -8.95 -14.31
C LYS A 68 6.68 -8.89 -13.47
N ILE A 69 6.61 -8.08 -12.43
CA ILE A 69 5.39 -7.92 -11.62
C ILE A 69 4.38 -7.08 -12.40
N PRO A 70 3.14 -7.58 -12.63
CA PRO A 70 2.12 -6.79 -13.30
C PRO A 70 1.71 -5.58 -12.45
N GLU A 71 1.62 -4.40 -13.06
CA GLU A 71 1.19 -3.17 -12.36
C GLU A 71 -0.19 -3.33 -11.71
N LYS A 72 -1.11 -4.07 -12.34
CA LYS A 72 -2.43 -4.40 -11.76
C LYS A 72 -2.30 -5.13 -10.42
N LEU A 73 -1.34 -6.05 -10.29
CA LEU A 73 -1.10 -6.78 -9.05
C LEU A 73 -0.49 -5.86 -7.98
N ALA A 74 0.49 -5.04 -8.36
CA ALA A 74 1.06 -4.02 -7.47
C ALA A 74 0.00 -3.03 -6.99
N PHE A 75 -0.95 -2.65 -7.85
CA PHE A 75 -2.01 -1.70 -7.50
C PHE A 75 -3.00 -2.28 -6.49
N TYR A 76 -3.25 -3.59 -6.50
CA TYR A 76 -4.02 -4.22 -5.43
C TYR A 76 -3.30 -4.17 -4.06
N ASP A 77 -1.97 -4.06 -4.05
CA ASP A 77 -1.16 -3.96 -2.84
C ASP A 77 -0.94 -2.51 -2.37
N TYR A 78 -1.95 -1.66 -2.55
CA TYR A 78 -1.98 -0.26 -2.15
C TYR A 78 -3.22 0.03 -1.28
N ILE A 79 -3.02 0.62 -0.11
CA ILE A 79 -4.10 0.82 0.89
C ILE A 79 -5.20 1.79 0.42
N GLY A 80 -4.94 2.64 -0.57
CA GLY A 80 -5.98 3.49 -1.15
C GLY A 80 -7.11 2.69 -1.80
N ASN A 81 -6.83 1.44 -2.19
CA ASN A 81 -7.83 0.50 -2.69
C ASN A 81 -8.55 -0.31 -1.60
N ASN A 82 -8.19 -0.14 -0.32
CA ASN A 82 -8.87 -0.81 0.78
C ASN A 82 -10.21 -0.11 1.09
N PRO A 83 -11.36 -0.80 0.97
CA PRO A 83 -12.68 -0.19 1.14
C PRO A 83 -12.95 0.30 2.57
N ALA A 84 -12.11 -0.06 3.53
CA ALA A 84 -12.19 0.39 4.91
C ALA A 84 -11.38 1.67 5.22
N LYS A 85 -10.99 2.45 4.20
CA LYS A 85 -10.27 3.74 4.37
C LYS A 85 -11.10 5.00 4.07
N GLY A 86 -12.35 4.84 3.64
CA GLY A 86 -13.26 5.94 3.33
C GLY A 86 -13.73 6.72 4.57
N GLY A 87 -14.75 7.55 4.36
CA GLY A 87 -15.40 8.30 5.43
C GLY A 87 -16.83 8.66 5.03
N LEU A 88 -17.77 8.64 5.98
CA LEU A 88 -19.21 8.71 5.72
C LEU A 88 -19.63 9.88 4.80
N PHE A 89 -19.01 11.05 4.96
CA PHE A 89 -19.32 12.27 4.19
C PHE A 89 -18.30 12.59 3.11
N ARG A 90 -17.37 11.68 2.83
CA ARG A 90 -16.42 11.84 1.74
C ARG A 90 -17.07 11.26 0.48
N ALA A 91 -17.91 12.05 -0.15
CA ALA A 91 -18.60 11.65 -1.38
C ALA A 91 -17.66 11.62 -2.59
N GLY A 92 -18.12 10.98 -3.67
CA GLY A 92 -17.42 10.88 -4.96
C GLY A 92 -16.66 9.58 -5.15
N SER A 93 -16.01 9.46 -6.31
CA SER A 93 -15.16 8.31 -6.65
C SER A 93 -13.86 8.29 -5.84
N MET A 94 -13.20 7.14 -5.79
CA MET A 94 -11.84 7.00 -5.23
C MET A 94 -10.85 7.98 -5.89
N ASP A 95 -10.91 8.13 -7.21
CA ASP A 95 -10.06 9.07 -7.97
C ASP A 95 -10.19 10.52 -7.52
N SER A 96 -11.37 10.91 -7.02
CA SER A 96 -11.61 12.26 -6.48
C SER A 96 -10.89 12.48 -5.13
N GLY A 97 -10.46 11.39 -4.49
CA GLY A 97 -9.66 11.37 -3.28
C GLY A 97 -8.17 11.50 -3.57
N ASP A 98 -7.51 10.39 -3.83
CA ASP A 98 -6.06 10.34 -3.97
C ASP A 98 -5.54 10.67 -5.38
N GLY A 99 -6.37 10.49 -6.41
CA GLY A 99 -6.07 10.86 -7.80
C GLY A 99 -6.23 9.68 -8.76
N ILE A 100 -6.14 9.98 -10.06
CA ILE A 100 -6.16 8.94 -11.10
C ILE A 100 -4.77 8.30 -11.15
N ALA A 101 -4.68 6.98 -10.99
CA ALA A 101 -3.42 6.27 -11.11
C ALA A 101 -2.86 6.34 -12.54
N VAL A 102 -1.61 6.77 -12.67
CA VAL A 102 -0.93 6.97 -13.97
C VAL A 102 0.05 5.83 -14.26
N GLY A 103 0.87 5.46 -13.28
CA GLY A 103 1.90 4.43 -13.45
C GLY A 103 2.49 3.97 -12.13
N TRP A 104 3.03 2.75 -12.10
CA TRP A 104 3.75 2.23 -10.94
C TRP A 104 5.17 2.78 -10.90
N LEU A 105 5.60 3.34 -9.77
CA LEU A 105 6.94 3.91 -9.63
C LEU A 105 8.03 2.84 -9.44
N GLY A 106 7.64 1.59 -9.19
CA GLY A 106 8.56 0.51 -8.82
C GLY A 106 8.56 0.24 -7.32
N HIS A 107 9.16 -0.89 -6.95
CA HIS A 107 9.27 -1.32 -5.57
C HIS A 107 10.45 -0.63 -4.88
N PRO A 108 10.23 0.12 -3.78
CA PRO A 108 11.31 0.77 -3.04
C PRO A 108 11.98 -0.20 -2.05
N ILE A 109 13.30 -0.29 -2.11
CA ILE A 109 14.11 -0.95 -1.08
C ILE A 109 14.87 0.09 -0.29
N PHE A 110 14.63 0.10 1.02
CA PHE A 110 15.35 0.96 1.94
C PHE A 110 16.55 0.22 2.49
N ARG A 111 17.70 0.89 2.58
CA ARG A 111 18.89 0.33 3.22
C ARG A 111 19.49 1.32 4.20
N ASP A 112 20.04 0.85 5.31
CA ASP A 112 20.88 1.70 6.15
C ASP A 112 22.31 1.81 5.60
N LYS A 113 23.16 2.60 6.26
CA LYS A 113 24.58 2.76 5.92
C LYS A 113 25.40 1.46 6.00
N GLU A 114 24.91 0.44 6.69
CA GLU A 114 25.53 -0.89 6.80
C GLU A 114 25.07 -1.81 5.65
N GLY A 115 24.17 -1.33 4.78
CA GLY A 115 23.62 -2.06 3.64
C GLY A 115 22.47 -3.00 4.00
N ARG A 116 22.02 -3.01 5.26
CA ARG A 116 20.91 -3.85 5.72
C ARG A 116 19.61 -3.34 5.13
N GLU A 117 18.82 -4.25 4.58
CA GLU A 117 17.48 -3.95 4.09
C GLU A 117 16.55 -3.60 5.25
N LEU A 118 15.75 -2.54 5.04
CA LEU A 118 14.78 -2.04 6.00
C LEU A 118 13.38 -2.04 5.39
N PHE A 119 12.39 -2.36 6.21
CA PHE A 119 10.99 -2.46 5.84
C PHE A 119 10.18 -1.37 6.54
N VAL A 120 9.41 -0.61 5.77
CA VAL A 120 8.49 0.39 6.33
C VAL A 120 7.28 -0.33 6.92
N ARG A 121 6.96 -0.05 8.20
CA ARG A 121 5.75 -0.57 8.83
C ARG A 121 4.51 0.00 8.14
N ARG A 122 3.74 -0.86 7.47
CA ARG A 122 2.50 -0.48 6.77
C ARG A 122 1.43 0.04 7.73
N MET A 123 0.61 0.98 7.25
CA MET A 123 -0.52 1.55 7.98
C MET A 123 -1.63 0.50 8.18
N PRO A 124 -2.02 0.18 9.42
CA PRO A 124 -3.19 -0.66 9.66
C PRO A 124 -4.49 0.10 9.32
N THR A 125 -5.57 -0.63 9.01
CA THR A 125 -6.82 0.00 8.55
C THR A 125 -7.36 1.08 9.49
N PHE A 126 -7.35 0.84 10.80
CA PHE A 126 -7.99 1.70 11.80
C PHE A 126 -7.42 3.13 11.86
N PHE A 127 -6.17 3.32 11.47
CA PHE A 127 -5.47 4.58 11.69
C PHE A 127 -5.81 5.63 10.62
N GLY A 128 -6.20 6.84 11.05
CA GLY A 128 -6.29 8.01 10.18
C GLY A 128 -4.92 8.58 9.81
N THR A 129 -3.98 8.55 10.76
CA THR A 129 -2.55 8.87 10.57
C THR A 129 -1.72 7.80 11.27
N PHE A 130 -0.51 7.53 10.77
CA PHE A 130 0.36 6.51 11.33
C PHE A 130 1.82 6.95 11.16
N PRO A 131 2.72 6.67 12.14
CA PRO A 131 4.11 7.11 12.07
C PRO A 131 4.89 6.35 11.01
N VAL A 132 6.02 6.93 10.57
CA VAL A 132 6.99 6.25 9.70
C VAL A 132 8.03 5.60 10.60
N VAL A 133 8.05 4.28 10.60
CA VAL A 133 9.02 3.44 11.32
C VAL A 133 9.53 2.40 10.35
N LEU A 134 10.85 2.22 10.32
CA LEU A 134 11.56 1.24 9.51
C LEU A 134 12.17 0.19 10.44
N VAL A 135 11.92 -1.08 10.13
CA VAL A 135 12.43 -2.25 10.86
C VAL A 135 13.35 -3.07 9.97
N ASP A 136 14.25 -3.85 10.54
CA ASP A 136 14.98 -4.88 9.79
C ASP A 136 14.17 -6.18 9.66
N GLY A 137 14.78 -7.22 9.11
CA GLY A 137 14.16 -8.54 8.94
C GLY A 137 13.80 -9.27 10.24
N ASP A 138 14.34 -8.83 11.38
CA ASP A 138 14.04 -9.37 12.72
C ASP A 138 13.01 -8.50 13.47
N GLU A 139 12.34 -7.59 12.76
CA GLU A 139 11.39 -6.61 13.30
C GLU A 139 11.99 -5.61 14.30
N ILE A 140 13.32 -5.44 14.31
CA ILE A 140 14.00 -4.47 15.18
C ILE A 140 13.94 -3.09 14.52
N VAL A 141 13.52 -2.07 15.27
CA VAL A 141 13.49 -0.69 14.78
C VAL A 141 14.90 -0.19 14.48
N ARG A 142 15.11 0.27 13.23
CA ARG A 142 16.40 0.79 12.75
C ARG A 142 16.36 2.25 12.33
N ALA A 143 15.23 2.74 11.83
CA ALA A 143 15.07 4.15 11.49
C ALA A 143 13.62 4.65 11.68
N ASP A 144 13.45 5.94 11.87
CA ASP A 144 12.16 6.60 11.97
C ASP A 144 12.16 8.04 11.41
N VAL A 145 10.98 8.63 11.35
CA VAL A 145 10.82 10.08 11.19
C VAL A 145 10.37 10.65 12.54
N PRO A 146 11.28 11.20 13.35
CA PRO A 146 10.99 11.54 14.73
C PRO A 146 10.07 12.77 14.80
N PHE A 147 9.13 12.75 15.74
CA PHE A 147 8.27 13.89 16.02
C PHE A 147 9.05 15.01 16.72
N ARG A 148 9.69 14.71 17.86
CA ARG A 148 10.63 15.62 18.55
C ARG A 148 12.06 15.26 18.14
N ARG A 149 12.82 16.28 17.74
CA ARG A 149 14.19 16.07 17.22
C ARG A 149 15.30 16.15 18.27
N ALA A 150 14.99 16.66 19.47
CA ALA A 150 15.99 16.99 20.50
C ALA A 150 16.86 15.79 20.93
N GLU A 151 16.27 14.59 20.99
CA GLU A 151 16.95 13.36 21.40
C GLU A 151 16.77 12.25 20.35
N SER A 152 16.65 12.64 19.08
CA SER A 152 16.55 11.67 17.99
C SER A 152 17.80 10.79 17.94
N LYS A 153 17.58 9.48 17.80
CA LYS A 153 18.64 8.46 17.63
C LYS A 153 18.51 7.65 16.34
N TYR A 154 17.32 7.67 15.74
CA TYR A 154 16.94 6.80 14.62
C TYR A 154 16.56 7.61 13.37
N SER A 155 16.88 8.91 13.30
CA SER A 155 16.47 9.68 12.13
C SER A 155 17.16 9.16 10.87
N VAL A 156 16.47 9.31 9.74
CA VAL A 156 17.00 9.00 8.40
C VAL A 156 18.41 9.58 8.17
N GLU A 157 18.67 10.80 8.66
CA GLU A 157 19.98 11.45 8.57
C GLU A 157 21.06 10.76 9.42
N GLN A 158 20.74 10.38 10.65
CA GLN A 158 21.70 9.77 11.58
C GLN A 158 22.04 8.33 11.19
N VAL A 159 21.04 7.59 10.71
CA VAL A 159 21.17 6.19 10.30
C VAL A 159 21.76 6.10 8.88
N GLY A 160 21.60 7.13 8.06
CA GLY A 160 22.09 7.16 6.68
C GLY A 160 21.26 6.27 5.77
N VAL A 161 19.92 6.35 5.88
CA VAL A 161 19.01 5.52 5.08
C VAL A 161 18.98 6.00 3.64
N THR A 162 19.11 5.07 2.70
CA THR A 162 18.91 5.28 1.25
C THR A 162 17.67 4.52 0.78
N VAL A 163 17.17 4.87 -0.41
CA VAL A 163 16.14 4.09 -1.11
C VAL A 163 16.55 3.84 -2.55
N GLU A 164 16.36 2.62 -3.03
CA GLU A 164 16.59 2.21 -4.42
C GLU A 164 15.33 1.56 -4.98
N PHE A 165 14.98 1.87 -6.22
CA PHE A 165 13.75 1.39 -6.86
C PHE A 165 14.04 0.27 -7.87
N TYR A 166 13.14 -0.72 -7.92
CA TYR A 166 13.20 -1.83 -8.86
C TYR A 166 11.86 -2.07 -9.56
N GLY A 167 11.90 -2.25 -10.87
CA GLY A 167 10.70 -2.24 -11.71
C GLY A 167 10.07 -0.85 -11.80
N GLY A 168 8.97 -0.74 -12.54
CA GLY A 168 8.23 0.51 -12.73
C GLY A 168 9.07 1.65 -13.33
N GLU A 169 8.58 2.87 -13.17
CA GLU A 169 9.16 4.08 -13.77
C GLU A 169 10.54 4.44 -13.20
N LEU A 170 10.77 4.24 -11.90
CA LEU A 170 12.03 4.62 -11.23
C LEU A 170 13.04 3.48 -11.18
N ASN A 171 12.92 2.45 -12.02
CA ASN A 171 13.80 1.29 -12.00
C ASN A 171 15.30 1.68 -12.06
N GLY A 172 16.09 1.20 -11.10
CA GLY A 172 17.52 1.46 -10.98
C GLY A 172 17.88 2.85 -10.44
N VAL A 173 16.89 3.67 -10.05
CA VAL A 173 17.12 4.97 -9.44
C VAL A 173 17.32 4.82 -7.94
N SER A 174 18.35 5.47 -7.40
CA SER A 174 18.61 5.55 -5.97
C SER A 174 18.62 6.99 -5.46
N TYR A 175 18.16 7.16 -4.22
CA TYR A 175 18.16 8.44 -3.52
C TYR A 175 18.81 8.28 -2.14
N SER A 176 19.65 9.25 -1.78
CA SER A 176 20.30 9.34 -0.48
C SER A 176 19.98 10.65 0.24
N ASP A 177 19.35 11.62 -0.43
CA ASP A 177 18.96 12.86 0.21
C ASP A 177 17.82 12.58 1.22
N PRO A 178 17.97 12.97 2.50
CA PRO A 178 17.00 12.60 3.53
C PRO A 178 15.58 13.08 3.25
N ALA A 179 15.42 14.20 2.54
CA ALA A 179 14.11 14.75 2.21
C ALA A 179 13.31 13.79 1.29
N THR A 180 13.94 13.30 0.23
CA THR A 180 13.34 12.37 -0.73
C THR A 180 13.17 10.98 -0.15
N VAL A 181 14.16 10.48 0.61
CA VAL A 181 14.03 9.19 1.32
C VAL A 181 12.82 9.20 2.26
N LYS A 182 12.66 10.26 3.06
CA LYS A 182 11.48 10.44 3.93
C LYS A 182 10.17 10.57 3.15
N LYS A 183 10.20 11.20 1.97
CA LYS A 183 9.02 11.28 1.08
C LYS A 183 8.59 9.88 0.65
N TYR A 184 9.49 9.06 0.15
CA TYR A 184 9.14 7.70 -0.29
C TYR A 184 8.82 6.77 0.87
N ALA A 185 9.48 6.89 2.02
CA ALA A 185 9.12 6.12 3.21
C ALA A 185 7.67 6.38 3.67
N ARG A 186 7.21 7.65 3.66
CA ARG A 186 5.80 8.00 3.93
C ARG A 186 4.83 7.38 2.93
N ARG A 187 5.24 7.21 1.67
CA ARG A 187 4.40 6.61 0.63
C ARG A 187 4.39 5.08 0.74
N ALA A 188 5.53 4.46 0.99
CA ALA A 188 5.67 3.01 1.19
C ALA A 188 4.88 2.49 2.41
N GLN A 189 4.63 3.36 3.39
CA GLN A 189 3.71 3.08 4.50
C GLN A 189 2.29 2.72 4.03
N LEU A 190 1.90 3.19 2.84
CA LEU A 190 0.60 2.94 2.21
C LEU A 190 0.61 1.72 1.27
N GLY A 191 1.73 0.99 1.16
CA GLY A 191 1.90 -0.12 0.22
C GLY A 191 2.74 0.26 -1.00
N GLU A 192 2.43 -0.34 -2.15
CA GLU A 192 3.08 -0.02 -3.42
C GLU A 192 2.84 1.44 -3.85
N ILE A 193 3.80 2.01 -4.59
CA ILE A 193 3.83 3.44 -4.88
C ILE A 193 3.47 3.72 -6.33
N PHE A 194 2.45 4.56 -6.54
CA PHE A 194 1.96 4.95 -7.87
C PHE A 194 2.08 6.44 -8.12
N GLU A 195 2.33 6.88 -9.34
CA GLU A 195 2.05 8.25 -9.74
C GLU A 195 0.53 8.47 -9.82
N LEU A 196 0.04 9.59 -9.25
CA LEU A 196 -1.38 9.93 -9.21
C LEU A 196 -1.59 11.33 -9.79
N ASP A 197 -2.40 11.43 -10.86
CA ASP A 197 -2.89 12.71 -11.37
C ASP A 197 -4.05 13.22 -10.52
N ARG A 198 -3.77 14.31 -9.80
CA ARG A 198 -4.73 15.01 -8.96
C ARG A 198 -5.30 16.26 -9.60
N ALA A 199 -4.69 16.75 -10.69
CA ALA A 199 -5.09 18.00 -11.34
C ALA A 199 -6.40 17.82 -12.10
N THR A 200 -6.58 16.70 -12.79
CA THR A 200 -7.77 16.45 -13.63
C THR A 200 -9.08 16.55 -12.85
N LEU A 201 -9.15 15.95 -11.65
CA LEU A 201 -10.35 15.96 -10.81
C LEU A 201 -10.28 16.94 -9.63
N LYS A 202 -9.18 17.68 -9.50
CA LYS A 202 -8.87 18.50 -8.30
C LYS A 202 -8.93 17.67 -7.01
N SER A 203 -8.36 16.46 -7.06
CA SER A 203 -8.48 15.46 -6.00
C SER A 203 -7.90 15.97 -4.68
N ASP A 204 -8.65 15.80 -3.59
CA ASP A 204 -8.38 16.47 -2.31
C ASP A 204 -7.30 15.80 -1.45
N GLY A 205 -6.86 14.60 -1.81
CA GLY A 205 -5.81 13.82 -1.14
C GLY A 205 -6.33 13.00 0.04
N VAL A 206 -7.63 12.71 0.10
CA VAL A 206 -8.25 11.97 1.19
C VAL A 206 -8.96 10.72 0.66
N PHE A 207 -8.72 9.55 1.28
CA PHE A 207 -9.31 8.30 0.82
C PHE A 207 -10.85 8.26 0.87
N ARG A 208 -11.44 7.52 -0.07
CA ARG A 208 -12.87 7.23 -0.24
C ARG A 208 -13.15 5.72 -0.12
N SER A 209 -14.44 5.35 -0.17
CA SER A 209 -14.97 3.98 -0.16
C SER A 209 -16.14 3.87 -1.11
#